data_AF-A0A0E0F8V8-F1
#
_entry.id   AF-A0A0E0F8V8-F1
#
_cell.length_a   1.000
_cell.length_b   1.000
_cell.length_c   1.000
_cell.angle_alpha   90.00
_cell.angle_beta   90.00
_cell.angle_gamma   90.00
#
_symmetry.space_group_name_H-M   'P 1'
#
loop_
_entity.id
_entity.type
_entity.pdbx_description
1 polymer ?
#
loop_
_entity_poly.entity_id
_entity_poly.type
_entity_poly.pdbx_seq_one_letter_code
_entity_poly.pdbx_strand_id
1 'polypeptide(L)'
;MPMLAHLKFSVSVLGLGRREDPVGLGLGYLPFLELVILYLQCSDASAVEVVEVEAMLRIEVHVHPNHPTLNLEEYHCQSQQHEDDDGSGYINITSILY
;
A
#
# COMPACT_ATOMS: atom_id res chain seq x y z
N MET A 1 13.88 2.73 27.35
CA MET A 1 12.91 1.91 26.59
C MET A 1 13.23 2.11 25.12
N PRO A 2 13.34 1.07 24.29
CA PRO A 2 13.48 1.28 22.85
C PRO A 2 12.23 1.97 22.32
N MET A 3 12.41 3.09 21.61
CA MET A 3 11.34 3.87 21.00
C MET A 3 11.45 3.69 19.49
N LEU A 4 10.51 2.97 18.89
CA LEU A 4 10.47 2.79 17.45
C LEU A 4 9.64 3.92 16.84
N ALA A 5 10.30 4.96 16.36
CA ALA A 5 9.65 6.09 15.71
C ALA A 5 9.44 5.86 14.21
N HIS A 6 10.38 5.18 13.56
CA HIS A 6 10.35 4.93 12.12
C HIS A 6 10.35 3.43 11.84
N LEU A 7 9.36 2.98 11.08
CA LEU A 7 9.21 1.59 10.68
C LEU A 7 9.31 1.49 9.16
N LYS A 8 10.18 0.59 8.67
CA LYS A 8 10.39 0.35 7.25
C LYS A 8 10.33 -1.16 6.97
N PHE A 9 9.45 -1.59 6.07
CA PHE A 9 9.29 -3.00 5.74
C PHE A 9 8.55 -3.22 4.42
N SER A 10 8.59 -4.46 3.92
CA SER A 10 7.91 -4.89 2.71
C SER A 10 6.76 -5.83 3.03
N VAL A 11 5.67 -5.75 2.26
CA VAL A 11 4.52 -6.64 2.41
C VAL A 11 3.94 -7.02 1.04
N SER A 12 3.49 -8.27 0.91
CA SER A 12 2.81 -8.75 -0.30
C SER A 12 1.32 -8.39 -0.25
N VAL A 13 0.81 -7.88 -1.36
CA VAL A 13 -0.62 -7.54 -1.52
C VAL A 13 -1.50 -8.78 -1.34
N LEU A 14 -1.11 -9.92 -1.91
CA LEU A 14 -1.83 -11.19 -1.74
C LEU A 14 -1.86 -11.69 -0.29
N GLY A 15 -0.81 -11.40 0.49
CA GLY A 15 -0.74 -11.76 1.90
C GLY A 15 -1.68 -10.94 2.78
N LEU A 16 -2.07 -9.74 2.33
CA LEU A 16 -3.00 -8.86 3.03
C LEU A 16 -4.45 -9.01 2.53
N GLY A 17 -4.65 -9.09 1.21
CA GLY A 17 -5.97 -9.11 0.58
C GLY A 17 -6.78 -10.42 0.78
N ARG A 18 -6.13 -11.53 1.13
CA ARG A 18 -6.82 -12.82 1.35
C ARG A 18 -7.32 -13.06 2.78
N ARG A 19 -7.09 -12.13 3.72
CA ARG A 19 -7.51 -12.35 5.12
C ARG A 19 -8.96 -11.89 5.29
N GLU A 20 -9.80 -12.81 5.75
CA GLU A 20 -11.21 -12.55 6.08
C GLU A 20 -11.35 -11.63 7.31
N ASP A 21 -10.30 -11.56 8.13
CA ASP A 21 -10.17 -10.64 9.25
C ASP A 21 -9.28 -9.45 8.87
N PRO A 22 -9.70 -8.20 9.14
CA PRO A 22 -8.85 -7.02 9.00
C PRO A 22 -7.81 -7.00 10.14
N VAL A 23 -6.94 -8.00 10.18
CA VAL A 23 -5.75 -7.97 11.00
C VAL A 23 -4.81 -6.99 10.30
N GLY A 24 -4.96 -5.71 10.67
CA GLY A 24 -4.02 -4.67 10.31
C GLY A 24 -2.60 -5.07 10.69
N LEU A 25 -1.63 -4.28 10.24
CA LEU A 25 -0.21 -4.48 10.42
C LEU A 25 0.25 -4.35 11.89
N GLY A 26 -0.66 -4.07 12.81
CA GLY A 26 -0.39 -3.97 14.24
C GLY A 26 0.30 -2.67 14.61
N LEU A 27 0.13 -1.62 13.79
CA LEU A 27 0.78 -0.33 14.02
C LEU A 27 0.36 0.29 15.36
N GLY A 28 -0.87 0.00 15.83
CA GLY A 28 -1.38 0.47 17.12
C GLY A 28 -0.58 0.03 18.35
N TYR A 29 0.30 -0.97 18.24
CA TYR A 29 1.18 -1.40 19.32
C TYR A 29 2.48 -0.59 19.41
N LEU A 30 2.67 0.42 18.54
CA LEU A 30 3.88 1.23 18.46
C LEU A 30 3.58 2.68 18.90
N PRO A 31 3.59 2.97 20.20
CA PRO A 31 3.09 4.24 20.75
C PRO A 31 3.92 5.48 20.39
N PHE A 32 5.09 5.29 19.77
CA PHE A 32 5.99 6.38 19.34
C PHE A 32 6.12 6.45 17.82
N LEU A 33 5.30 5.71 17.08
CA LEU A 33 5.41 5.64 15.63
C LEU A 33 5.02 6.98 15.00
N GLU A 34 5.90 7.51 14.17
CA GLU A 34 5.76 8.78 13.48
C GLU A 34 5.87 8.63 11.96
N LEU A 35 6.61 7.61 11.48
CA LEU A 35 6.83 7.36 10.06
C LEU A 35 6.76 5.87 9.74
N VAL A 36 6.02 5.53 8.69
CA VAL A 36 5.92 4.19 8.13
C VAL A 36 6.28 4.24 6.65
N ILE A 37 7.34 3.52 6.26
CA ILE A 37 7.72 3.32 4.87
C ILE A 37 7.41 1.87 4.50
N LEU A 38 6.48 1.70 3.58
CA LEU A 38 5.96 0.40 3.17
C LEU A 38 6.27 0.13 1.71
N TYR A 39 6.86 -1.03 1.44
CA TYR A 39 7.07 -1.53 0.08
C TYR A 39 5.99 -2.55 -0.25
N LEU A 40 5.10 -2.21 -1.16
CA LEU A 40 4.09 -3.14 -1.63
C LEU A 40 4.69 -4.03 -2.72
N GLN A 41 4.66 -5.34 -2.49
CA GLN A 41 4.95 -6.34 -3.50
C GLN A 41 3.65 -6.77 -4.18
N CYS A 42 3.49 -6.33 -5.43
CA CYS A 42 2.29 -6.53 -6.24
C CYS A 42 2.35 -7.76 -7.17
N SER A 43 3.37 -8.61 -7.06
CA SER A 43 3.47 -9.83 -7.85
C SER A 43 2.19 -10.67 -7.76
N ASP A 44 1.58 -10.97 -8.90
CA ASP A 44 0.34 -11.75 -9.04
C ASP A 44 -0.91 -11.14 -8.37
N ALA A 45 -0.85 -9.87 -7.96
CA ALA A 45 -1.99 -9.14 -7.41
C ALA A 45 -2.74 -8.37 -8.50
N SER A 46 -4.06 -8.36 -8.41
CA SER A 46 -4.93 -7.52 -9.24
C SER A 46 -4.90 -6.06 -8.78
N ALA A 47 -5.22 -5.13 -9.69
CA ALA A 47 -5.33 -3.70 -9.35
C ALA A 47 -6.36 -3.44 -8.23
N VAL A 48 -7.42 -4.25 -8.16
CA VAL A 48 -8.44 -4.16 -7.10
C VAL A 48 -7.84 -4.50 -5.73
N GLU A 49 -7.10 -5.61 -5.63
CA GLU A 49 -6.45 -6.01 -4.39
C GLU A 49 -5.41 -4.97 -3.92
N VAL A 50 -4.68 -4.35 -4.85
CA VAL A 50 -3.73 -3.27 -4.51
C VAL A 50 -4.48 -2.09 -3.88
N VAL A 51 -5.57 -1.64 -4.49
CA VAL A 51 -6.38 -0.52 -3.98
C VAL A 51 -6.99 -0.83 -2.62
N GLU A 52 -7.49 -2.04 -2.42
CA GLU A 52 -8.05 -2.48 -1.13
C GLU A 52 -6.99 -2.48 -0.03
N VAL A 53 -5.78 -3.00 -0.33
CA VAL A 53 -4.66 -2.98 0.60
C VAL A 53 -4.25 -1.54 0.92
N GLU A 54 -4.10 -0.67 -0.08
CA GLU A 54 -3.79 0.74 0.18
C GLU A 54 -4.83 1.43 1.06
N ALA A 55 -6.12 1.19 0.80
CA ALA A 55 -7.20 1.76 1.59
C ALA A 55 -7.13 1.27 3.04
N MET A 56 -6.89 -0.02 3.25
CA MET A 56 -6.69 -0.60 4.58
C MET A 56 -5.51 0.06 5.31
N LEU A 57 -4.37 0.23 4.65
CA LEU A 57 -3.17 0.85 5.23
C LEU A 57 -3.41 2.31 5.63
N ARG A 58 -4.10 3.06 4.77
CA ARG A 58 -4.48 4.45 5.06
C ARG A 58 -5.40 4.53 6.26
N ILE A 59 -6.38 3.62 6.38
CA ILE A 59 -7.28 3.56 7.54
C ILE A 59 -6.48 3.27 8.81
N GLU A 60 -5.59 2.28 8.80
CA GLU A 60 -4.82 1.90 9.99
C GLU A 60 -3.93 3.04 10.50
N VAL A 61 -3.27 3.74 9.59
CA VAL A 61 -2.49 4.94 9.91
C VAL A 61 -3.39 6.08 10.39
N HIS A 62 -4.57 6.24 9.80
CA HIS A 62 -5.51 7.29 10.18
C HIS A 62 -6.08 7.08 11.59
N VAL A 63 -6.32 5.84 12.03
CA VAL A 63 -6.83 5.56 13.38
C VAL A 63 -5.74 5.44 14.44
N HIS A 64 -4.46 5.46 14.05
CA HIS A 64 -3.34 5.41 14.98
C HIS A 64 -3.27 6.69 15.84
N PRO A 65 -3.02 6.62 17.16
CA PRO A 65 -3.02 7.79 18.04
C PRO A 65 -2.09 8.93 17.62
N ASN A 66 -0.95 8.60 17.02
CA ASN A 66 0.03 9.58 16.54
C ASN A 66 -0.14 9.97 15.06
N HIS A 67 -1.10 9.37 14.34
CA HIS A 67 -1.31 9.59 12.90
C HIS A 67 0.02 9.62 12.08
N PRO A 68 0.80 8.52 12.09
CA PRO A 68 2.12 8.52 11.49
C PRO A 68 2.05 8.87 10.00
N THR A 69 3.11 9.44 9.46
CA THR A 69 3.22 9.65 8.02
C THR A 69 3.36 8.29 7.35
N LEU A 70 2.51 8.02 6.36
CA LEU A 70 2.60 6.83 5.52
C LEU A 70 3.28 7.19 4.20
N ASN A 71 4.37 6.49 3.88
CA ASN A 71 5.00 6.51 2.57
C ASN A 71 4.87 5.12 1.93
N LEU A 72 4.08 5.03 0.87
CA LEU A 72 3.92 3.82 0.07
C LEU A 72 4.88 3.89 -1.11
N GLU A 73 5.81 2.94 -1.17
CA GLU A 73 6.71 2.76 -2.30
C GLU A 73 6.28 1.50 -3.06
N GLU A 74 5.74 1.68 -4.25
CA GLU A 74 5.31 0.56 -5.11
C GLU A 74 6.53 -0.19 -5.66
N TYR A 75 6.69 -1.46 -5.29
CA TYR A 75 7.69 -2.35 -5.86
C TYR A 75 6.95 -3.35 -6.79
N HIS A 76 7.22 -3.31 -8.09
CA HIS A 76 6.62 -4.22 -9.09
C HIS A 76 5.10 -4.10 -9.35
N CYS A 77 4.44 -2.98 -9.04
CA CYS A 77 3.00 -2.78 -9.36
C CYS A 77 2.76 -2.35 -10.82
N GLN A 78 3.82 -2.07 -11.58
CA GLN A 78 3.78 -1.73 -13.00
C GLN A 78 4.14 -2.94 -13.89
N SER A 79 3.32 -3.98 -13.96
CA SER A 79 3.37 -4.90 -15.10
C SER A 79 2.10 -5.74 -15.21
N GLN A 80 1.16 -5.27 -16.04
CA GLN A 80 0.38 -6.07 -17.00
C GLN A 80 -0.57 -5.13 -17.76
N GLN A 81 -0.01 -4.29 -18.64
CA GLN A 81 -0.75 -3.91 -19.84
C GLN A 81 -0.69 -5.13 -20.76
N HIS A 82 -1.84 -5.70 -21.08
CA HIS A 82 -1.97 -6.72 -22.12
C HIS A 82 -1.57 -6.08 -23.44
N GLU A 83 -0.44 -6.50 -24.00
CA GLU A 83 -0.05 -6.18 -25.38
C GLU A 83 -0.92 -7.02 -26.32
N ASP A 84 -1.99 -6.42 -26.84
CA ASP A 84 -2.59 -6.82 -28.11
C ASP A 84 -2.82 -5.57 -28.96
N ASP A 85 -1.86 -5.37 -29.86
CA ASP A 85 -1.89 -4.71 -31.18
C ASP A 85 -2.50 -3.29 -31.38
N ASP A 86 -1.61 -2.45 -31.91
CA ASP A 86 -1.73 -1.17 -32.64
C ASP A 86 -2.45 0.06 -32.01
N GLY A 87 -1.66 1.10 -31.76
CA GLY A 87 -2.15 2.49 -31.74
C GLY A 87 -1.93 3.27 -30.44
N SER A 88 -0.71 3.83 -30.30
CA SER A 88 -0.38 5.10 -29.65
C SER A 88 -1.46 5.75 -28.75
N GLY A 89 -1.24 5.73 -27.43
CA GLY A 89 -1.93 6.62 -26.50
C GLY A 89 -1.42 6.49 -25.07
N TYR A 90 -0.42 7.30 -24.70
CA TYR A 90 -0.03 7.46 -23.29
C TYR A 90 -1.21 8.01 -22.48
N ILE A 91 -1.86 7.16 -21.68
CA ILE A 91 -2.88 7.63 -20.72
C ILE A 91 -2.15 7.91 -19.41
N ASN A 92 -1.89 9.19 -19.16
CA ASN A 92 -1.50 9.66 -17.84
C ASN A 92 -2.72 9.49 -16.90
N ILE A 93 -2.60 8.61 -15.91
CA ILE A 93 -3.68 8.30 -14.96
C ILE A 93 -4.02 9.52 -14.07
N THR A 94 -3.20 10.57 -14.12
CA THR A 94 -3.43 11.87 -13.47
C THR A 94 -4.55 12.70 -14.12
N SER A 95 -5.16 12.26 -15.23
CA SER A 95 -6.15 13.05 -15.98
C SER A 95 -7.62 12.59 -15.85
N ILE A 96 -7.96 11.65 -14.96
CA ILE A 96 -9.37 11.19 -14.79
C ILE A 96 -10.08 11.89 -13.60
N LEU A 97 -9.51 12.98 -13.08
CA LEU A 97 -10.17 13.82 -12.08
C LEU A 97 -10.18 15.28 -12.53
N TYR A 98 -11.10 15.63 -13.44
CA TYR A 98 -11.78 16.93 -13.53
C TYR A 98 -13.14 16.76 -14.23
#